data_AF-A0A847HUF1-F1
#
_entry.id   AF-A0A847HUF1-F1
#
_cell.length_a   1.000
_cell.length_b   1.000
_cell.length_c   1.000
_cell.angle_alpha   90.00
_cell.angle_beta   90.00
_cell.angle_gamma   90.00
#
_symmetry.space_group_name_H-M   'P 1'
#
loop_
_entity.id
_entity.type
_entity.pdbx_description
1 polymer ?
#
loop_
_entity_poly.entity_id
_entity_poly.type
_entity_poly.pdbx_seq_one_letter_code
_entity_poly.pdbx_strand_id
1 'polypeptide(L)'
;RGRAGEEAAMWMWTLDDRLINVTQVESIELLPVLPEEADPEAFEAGEVEADYYELIAVMASGDEAPLYEAEDADQAELAFQLLAGTLALASGGDTKLDEPFSVHQLLEEHRKLSN
;
A
#
# COMPACT_ATOMS: atom_id res chain seq x y z
N ARG A 1 19.10 -14.28 28.35
CA ARG A 1 17.84 -15.04 28.10
C ARG A 1 17.26 -14.45 26.83
N GLY A 2 17.42 -15.15 25.70
CA GLY A 2 16.92 -14.67 24.41
C GLY A 2 15.40 -14.72 24.40
N ARG A 3 14.74 -13.63 24.00
CA ARG A 3 13.33 -13.67 23.64
C ARG A 3 13.21 -14.49 22.35
N ALA A 4 12.88 -15.76 22.51
CA ALA A 4 12.29 -16.51 21.42
C ALA A 4 10.87 -15.97 21.23
N GLY A 5 10.53 -15.50 20.02
CA GLY A 5 9.14 -15.33 19.60
C GLY A 5 8.52 -13.93 19.65
N GLU A 6 9.30 -12.84 19.68
CA GLU A 6 8.75 -11.56 19.19
C GLU A 6 8.99 -11.52 17.69
N GLU A 7 7.96 -11.85 16.90
CA GLU A 7 7.90 -11.34 15.52
C GLU A 7 8.14 -9.83 15.63
N ALA A 8 9.16 -9.32 14.93
CA ALA A 8 9.38 -7.88 14.88
C ALA A 8 8.11 -7.28 14.27
N ALA A 9 7.35 -6.53 15.05
CA ALA A 9 6.15 -5.86 14.55
C ALA A 9 6.60 -4.86 13.48
N MET A 10 6.15 -5.09 12.25
CA MET A 10 6.40 -4.19 11.13
C MET A 10 5.41 -3.03 11.20
N TRP A 11 5.91 -1.82 11.01
CA TRP A 11 5.11 -0.61 11.08
C TRP A 11 5.19 0.14 9.75
N MET A 12 4.06 0.72 9.35
CA MET A 12 3.96 1.48 8.11
C MET A 12 3.29 2.83 8.38
N TRP A 13 3.83 3.89 7.78
CA TRP A 13 3.19 5.20 7.73
C TRP A 13 2.15 5.24 6.63
N THR A 14 0.98 5.76 6.97
CA THR A 14 -0.14 6.01 6.07
C THR A 14 -0.03 7.41 5.46
N LEU A 15 -0.85 7.69 4.45
CA LEU A 15 -0.94 9.00 3.80
C LEU A 15 -1.45 10.09 4.76
N ASP A 16 -2.29 9.72 5.72
CA ASP A 16 -2.89 10.61 6.73
C ASP A 16 -2.08 10.68 8.04
N ASP A 17 -0.76 10.47 7.96
CA ASP A 17 0.20 10.58 9.08
C ASP A 17 -0.07 9.64 10.27
N ARG A 18 -0.77 8.52 10.04
CA ARG A 18 -0.95 7.45 11.03
C ARG A 18 0.17 6.42 10.91
N LEU A 19 0.48 5.79 12.03
CA LEU A 19 1.40 4.66 12.10
C LEU A 19 0.60 3.39 12.37
N ILE A 20 0.59 2.46 11.42
CA ILE A 20 -0.18 1.21 11.52
C ILE A 20 0.75 0.00 11.66
N ASN A 21 0.29 -0.99 12.42
CA ASN A 21 0.97 -2.27 12.52
C ASN A 21 0.56 -3.15 11.35
N VAL A 22 1.52 -3.53 10.51
CA VAL A 22 1.32 -4.34 9.31
C VAL A 22 0.79 -5.74 9.67
N THR A 23 1.07 -6.26 10.86
CA THR A 23 0.53 -7.57 11.29
C THR A 23 -0.97 -7.53 11.59
N GLN A 24 -1.59 -6.34 11.57
CA GLN A 24 -3.03 -6.15 11.72
C GLN A 24 -3.72 -5.83 10.39
N VAL A 25 -2.97 -5.77 9.29
CA VAL A 25 -3.52 -5.57 7.95
C VAL A 25 -4.03 -6.92 7.44
N GLU A 26 -5.27 -6.95 6.98
CA GLU A 26 -5.93 -8.11 6.39
C GLU A 26 -5.71 -8.16 4.88
N SER A 27 -5.90 -7.03 4.18
CA SER A 27 -5.64 -6.88 2.75
C SER A 27 -5.03 -5.51 2.43
N ILE A 28 -4.38 -5.45 1.27
CA ILE A 28 -3.99 -4.20 0.60
C ILE A 28 -4.80 -4.14 -0.68
N GLU A 29 -5.46 -3.02 -0.94
CA GLU A 29 -6.36 -2.86 -2.08
C GLU A 29 -5.98 -1.61 -2.88
N LEU A 30 -5.96 -1.76 -4.20
CA LEU A 30 -5.79 -0.68 -5.15
C LEU A 30 -7.16 -0.41 -5.79
N LEU A 31 -7.71 0.78 -5.54
CA LEU A 31 -9.07 1.14 -5.91
C LEU A 31 -9.05 2.32 -6.89
N PRO A 32 -9.78 2.24 -8.01
CA PRO A 32 -10.06 3.42 -8.81
C PRO A 32 -11.10 4.30 -8.08
N VAL A 33 -10.80 5.58 -7.93
CA VAL A 33 -11.75 6.57 -7.43
C VAL A 33 -12.41 7.25 -8.62
N LEU A 34 -13.71 7.00 -8.77
CA LEU A 34 -14.49 7.51 -9.89
C LEU A 34 -15.06 8.90 -9.56
N PRO A 35 -15.32 9.72 -10.59
CA PRO A 35 -16.09 10.95 -10.41
C PRO A 35 -17.42 10.69 -9.69
N GLU A 36 -17.87 11.60 -8.83
CA GLU A 36 -19.09 11.43 -8.01
C GLU A 36 -20.35 11.10 -8.84
N GLU A 37 -20.41 11.56 -10.09
CA GLU A 37 -21.53 11.35 -11.02
C GLU A 37 -21.35 10.16 -11.96
N ALA A 38 -20.23 9.44 -11.87
CA ALA A 38 -19.90 8.34 -12.77
C ALA A 38 -20.69 7.07 -12.45
N ASP A 39 -21.17 6.39 -13.50
CA ASP A 39 -21.73 5.05 -13.41
C ASP A 39 -20.58 4.00 -13.39
N PRO A 40 -20.51 3.10 -12.40
CA PRO A 40 -19.53 2.02 -12.37
C PRO A 40 -19.54 1.16 -13.65
N GLU A 41 -20.70 0.92 -14.27
CA GLU A 41 -20.79 0.14 -15.51
C GLU A 41 -20.11 0.88 -16.68
N ALA A 42 -20.16 2.22 -16.69
CA ALA A 42 -19.49 3.04 -17.69
C ALA A 42 -17.96 3.05 -17.50
N PHE A 43 -17.48 2.97 -16.26
CA PHE A 43 -16.06 2.78 -15.98
C PHE A 43 -15.56 1.41 -16.47
N GLU A 44 -16.30 0.34 -16.17
CA GLU A 44 -15.95 -1.01 -16.65
C GLU A 44 -15.95 -1.12 -18.19
N ALA A 45 -16.81 -0.35 -18.86
CA ALA A 45 -16.84 -0.23 -20.32
C ALA A 45 -15.70 0.64 -20.90
N GLY A 46 -14.92 1.32 -20.06
CA GLY A 46 -13.86 2.24 -20.47
C GLY A 46 -14.38 3.57 -21.03
N GLU A 47 -15.62 3.94 -20.71
CA GLU A 47 -16.25 5.20 -21.15
C GLU A 47 -15.97 6.36 -20.19
N VAL A 48 -15.57 6.02 -18.96
CA VAL A 48 -15.18 6.96 -17.90
C VAL A 48 -13.79 6.56 -17.39
N GLU A 49 -12.94 7.55 -17.14
CA GLU A 49 -11.64 7.36 -16.49
C GLU A 49 -11.77 7.63 -14.99
N ALA A 50 -10.90 7.00 -14.19
CA ALA A 50 -10.82 7.31 -12.76
C ALA A 50 -10.24 8.72 -12.57
N ASP A 51 -10.69 9.45 -11.55
CA ASP A 51 -10.10 10.75 -11.18
C ASP A 51 -8.70 10.53 -10.60
N TYR A 52 -8.55 9.50 -9.79
CA TYR A 52 -7.28 9.03 -9.25
C TYR A 52 -7.43 7.58 -8.77
N TYR A 53 -6.32 6.98 -8.39
CA TYR A 53 -6.24 5.64 -7.82
C TYR A 53 -5.74 5.75 -6.39
N GLU A 54 -6.40 5.03 -5.49
CA GLU A 54 -6.06 4.99 -4.07
C GLU A 54 -5.57 3.61 -3.68
N LEU A 55 -4.46 3.56 -2.97
CA LEU A 55 -3.94 2.36 -2.34
C LEU A 55 -4.27 2.41 -0.85
N ILE A 56 -5.01 1.42 -0.36
CA ILE A 56 -5.44 1.36 1.04
C ILE A 56 -4.97 0.07 1.71
N ALA A 57 -4.76 0.14 3.02
CA ALA A 57 -4.72 -1.02 3.90
C ALA A 57 -6.09 -1.21 4.54
N VAL A 58 -6.64 -2.43 4.42
CA VAL A 58 -7.81 -2.86 5.16
C VAL A 58 -7.32 -3.57 6.41
N MET A 59 -7.59 -3.00 7.58
CA MET A 59 -7.24 -3.57 8.86
C MET A 59 -8.18 -4.72 9.21
N ALA A 60 -7.75 -5.68 10.03
CA ALA A 60 -8.60 -6.78 10.51
C ALA A 60 -9.83 -6.32 11.34
N SER A 61 -9.88 -5.05 11.76
CA SER A 61 -11.07 -4.42 12.35
C SER A 61 -12.12 -4.03 11.32
N GLY A 62 -11.77 -4.00 10.04
CA GLY A 62 -12.53 -3.38 8.95
C GLY A 62 -12.23 -1.89 8.76
N ASP A 63 -11.33 -1.29 9.55
CA ASP A 63 -10.90 0.09 9.33
C ASP A 63 -10.01 0.19 8.09
N GLU A 64 -10.19 1.25 7.30
CA GLU A 64 -9.34 1.55 6.16
C GLU A 64 -8.28 2.58 6.53
N ALA A 65 -7.09 2.43 5.93
CA ALA A 65 -5.98 3.34 6.12
C ALA A 65 -5.36 3.69 4.75
N PRO A 66 -5.42 4.96 4.31
CA PRO A 66 -4.88 5.36 3.01
C PRO A 66 -3.35 5.26 3.03
N LEU A 67 -2.74 4.69 2.01
CA LEU A 67 -1.28 4.48 1.95
C LEU A 67 -0.62 5.34 0.88
N TYR A 68 -1.31 5.54 -0.23
CA TYR A 68 -0.82 6.26 -1.40
C TYR A 68 -1.98 6.62 -2.33
N GLU A 69 -1.83 7.70 -3.08
CA GLU A 69 -2.74 8.09 -4.15
C GLU A 69 -1.94 8.51 -5.39
N ALA A 70 -2.49 8.27 -6.58
CA ALA A 70 -1.90 8.73 -7.83
C ALA A 70 -2.96 8.95 -8.90
N GLU A 71 -2.77 9.99 -9.72
CA GLU A 71 -3.60 10.25 -10.91
C GLU A 71 -3.33 9.21 -12.03
N ASP A 72 -2.15 8.61 -12.04
CA ASP A 72 -1.69 7.68 -13.07
C ASP A 72 -1.78 6.22 -12.60
N ALA A 73 -2.46 5.39 -13.39
CA ALA A 73 -2.69 3.98 -13.08
C ALA A 73 -1.39 3.17 -12.98
N ASP A 74 -0.43 3.43 -13.87
CA ASP A 74 0.85 2.72 -13.88
C ASP A 74 1.68 3.06 -12.63
N GLN A 75 1.63 4.31 -12.15
CA GLN A 75 2.24 4.69 -10.88
C GLN A 75 1.58 4.05 -9.67
N ALA A 76 0.24 3.95 -9.65
CA ALA A 76 -0.48 3.32 -8.56
C ALA A 76 -0.21 1.80 -8.51
N GLU A 77 -0.16 1.15 -9.68
CA GLU A 77 0.21 -0.26 -9.81
C GLU A 77 1.67 -0.50 -9.39
N LEU A 78 2.61 0.39 -9.77
CA LEU A 78 3.99 0.30 -9.30
C LEU A 78 4.07 0.39 -7.78
N ALA A 79 3.34 1.33 -7.17
CA ALA A 79 3.29 1.49 -5.72
C ALA A 79 2.76 0.22 -5.03
N PHE A 80 1.68 -0.36 -5.56
CA PHE A 80 1.12 -1.62 -5.11
C PHE A 80 2.14 -2.76 -5.19
N GLN A 81 2.81 -2.92 -6.34
CA GLN A 81 3.80 -3.99 -6.56
C GLN A 81 5.02 -3.87 -5.65
N LEU A 82 5.52 -2.65 -5.41
CA LEU A 82 6.64 -2.41 -4.49
C LEU A 82 6.25 -2.74 -3.05
N LEU A 83 5.04 -2.35 -2.62
CA LEU A 83 4.53 -2.69 -1.30
C LEU A 83 4.35 -4.20 -1.16
N ALA A 84 3.69 -4.85 -2.11
CA ALA A 84 3.46 -6.29 -2.11
C ALA A 84 4.78 -7.08 -2.07
N GLY A 85 5.78 -6.67 -2.86
CA GLY A 85 7.12 -7.26 -2.85
C GLY A 85 7.82 -7.11 -1.50
N THR A 86 7.76 -5.92 -0.91
CA THR A 86 8.31 -5.64 0.43
C THR A 86 7.68 -6.52 1.50
N LEU A 87 6.35 -6.63 1.51
CA LEU A 87 5.60 -7.46 2.45
C LEU A 87 5.90 -8.95 2.27
N ALA A 88 6.03 -9.44 1.02
CA ALA A 88 6.37 -10.82 0.72
C ALA A 88 7.78 -11.18 1.22
N LEU A 89 8.77 -10.32 0.98
CA LEU A 89 10.15 -10.50 1.43
C LEU A 89 10.25 -10.51 2.97
N ALA A 90 9.51 -9.63 3.63
CA ALA A 90 9.48 -9.59 5.08
C ALA A 90 8.79 -10.82 5.68
N SER A 91 7.70 -11.30 5.06
CA SER A 91 6.98 -12.51 5.47
C SER A 91 7.84 -13.78 5.32
N GLY A 92 8.74 -13.82 4.35
CA GLY A 92 9.71 -14.91 4.17
C GLY A 92 10.84 -14.94 5.21
N GLY A 93 10.97 -13.90 6.04
CA GLY A 93 12.06 -13.74 7.00
C GLY A 93 13.40 -13.33 6.35
N ASP A 94 13.41 -13.11 5.04
CA ASP A 94 14.59 -12.71 4.26
C ASP A 94 14.90 -11.22 4.42
N THR A 95 13.92 -10.42 4.85
CA THR A 95 14.06 -9.00 5.15
C THR A 95 13.54 -8.68 6.53
N LYS A 96 14.32 -7.92 7.31
CA LYS A 96 13.85 -7.32 8.55
C LYS A 96 13.62 -5.83 8.33
N LEU A 97 12.38 -5.41 8.49
CA LEU A 97 12.01 -4.00 8.51
C LEU A 97 12.06 -3.55 9.97
N ASP A 98 13.25 -3.10 10.38
CA ASP A 98 13.53 -2.67 11.76
C ASP A 98 13.05 -1.22 12.02
N GLU A 99 12.70 -0.49 10.97
CA GLU A 99 12.20 0.88 11.01
C GLU A 99 10.84 0.97 10.27
N PRO A 100 9.94 1.89 10.69
CA PRO A 100 8.72 2.14 9.95
C PRO A 100 9.02 2.59 8.52
N PHE A 101 8.27 2.05 7.56
CA PHE A 101 8.40 2.41 6.16
C PHE A 101 7.14 3.09 5.62
N SER A 102 7.19 3.67 4.43
CA SER A 102 6.02 4.20 3.73
C SER A 102 6.07 3.85 2.25
N VAL A 103 4.92 3.86 1.57
CA VAL A 103 4.85 3.65 0.12
C VAL A 103 5.69 4.69 -0.64
N HIS A 104 5.67 5.95 -0.16
CA HIS A 104 6.52 7.02 -0.71
C HIS A 104 8.01 6.69 -0.62
N GLN A 105 8.48 6.16 0.50
CA GLN A 105 9.89 5.76 0.66
C GLN A 105 10.25 4.63 -0.32
N LEU A 106 9.38 3.62 -0.47
CA LEU A 106 9.60 2.53 -1.42
C LEU A 106 9.73 3.05 -2.87
N LEU A 107 8.85 3.99 -3.25
CA LEU A 107 8.91 4.64 -4.57
C LEU A 107 10.20 5.45 -4.76
N GLU A 108 10.62 6.20 -3.75
CA GLU A 108 11.89 6.95 -3.80
C GLU A 108 13.11 6.03 -3.95
N GLU A 109 13.15 4.93 -3.21
CA GLU A 109 14.20 3.93 -3.31
C GLU A 109 14.24 3.28 -4.69
N HIS A 110 13.08 2.90 -5.22
CA HIS A 110 12.96 2.38 -6.58
C HIS A 110 13.49 3.38 -7.62
N ARG A 111 13.14 4.66 -7.51
CA ARG A 111 13.64 5.71 -8.40
C ARG A 111 15.16 5.88 -8.33
N LYS A 112 15.77 5.71 -7.16
CA LYS A 112 17.24 5.79 -7.00
C LYS A 112 17.97 4.60 -7.64
N LEU A 113 17.33 3.42 -7.69
CA LEU A 113 17.92 2.20 -8.24
C LEU A 113 17.73 2.06 -9.76
N SER A 114 16.67 2.67 -10.29
CA SER A 114 16.34 2.66 -11.72
C SER A 114 17.05 3.75 -12.54
N ASN A 115 17.89 4.59 -11.91
CA ASN A 115 18.72 5.63 -12.54
C ASN A 115 20.21 5.26 -12.44
#